data_AF-A0AAD2GBJ5-F1
#
_entry.id   AF-A0AAD2GBJ5-F1
#
_cell.length_a   1.000
_cell.length_b   1.000
_cell.length_c   1.000
_cell.angle_alpha   90.00
_cell.angle_beta   90.00
_cell.angle_gamma   90.00
#
_symmetry.space_group_name_H-M   'P 1'
#
loop_
_entity.id
_entity.type
_entity.pdbx_description
1 polymer ?
#
loop_
_entity_poly.entity_id
_entity_poly.type
_entity_poly.pdbx_seq_one_letter_code
_entity_poly.pdbx_strand_id
1 'polypeptide(L)'
;MRVAIACLVPGALAFQTSTGQHSLSRTTLQRTPPPHPHRRLHAFANPFEAPSFPLPNLLKLSSSANTLAEKFIAALNEKRIDDAMMLVGEDVKFIDTDFPSPFEGKEELEKVLRLASSPTSVASKFIIDDVAVDKNKNKVGVQFHMETDGQRGKIGNAFFKLGESSGLIEEVFVFREHAKSGETNLKILRGASQIIALTQDKTAEIKTTAASSSAVSGSLSPPEQYFQAWNERDIDRACSVFVDHVKYDDTQFPAPFMGREKLNAHLTTCSECMLPSMSFEVDDTIDGGDKFMTRWHVDNNGDAMPFSRGCSFYNIKGGKIITGVDVVEPAVFKLGGVSLLANKVLSEPIRLVPAAAWLVYMYVVFFSDWFFGLPATSLEQRTWEEVRDLSLNFFFVSPILHLPFAPVVHPMLEGVFNLLLSWAAMFAGFLSDERKEKPNPLPMLPIVIGMQFLTSAFLLPFLATRSNEEESPLVYQEDLSIVAKATESPILGIAMGGVGTGAIFWALFARIQDFGWDTRLQSFLDLLSIDRVGSSFLVDLAIFAAFQGWLVDDDLKRRNMDPDALLGKICKFVPFFGMAAYLTLRDPLPQNGMRELEE
;
A
#
# COMPACT_ATOMS: atom_id res chain seq x y z
N MET A 1 -3.46 -18.08 14.74
CA MET A 1 -2.97 -19.46 14.56
C MET A 1 -3.87 -20.44 15.33
N ARG A 2 -5.06 -20.71 14.78
CA ARG A 2 -5.91 -21.89 15.04
C ARG A 2 -6.93 -21.91 13.89
N VAL A 3 -6.78 -22.95 13.07
CA VAL A 3 -7.75 -23.48 12.09
C VAL A 3 -7.93 -22.72 10.77
N ALA A 4 -7.54 -23.45 9.73
CA ALA A 4 -7.66 -23.20 8.31
C ALA A 4 -9.12 -23.01 7.83
N ILE A 5 -9.25 -22.23 6.76
CA ILE A 5 -10.05 -22.53 5.55
C ILE A 5 -11.48 -23.04 5.80
N ALA A 6 -12.47 -22.17 5.54
CA ALA A 6 -13.83 -22.57 5.23
C ALA A 6 -14.42 -21.71 4.11
N CYS A 7 -14.69 -22.38 2.98
CA CYS A 7 -15.72 -22.12 1.96
C CYS A 7 -15.48 -20.95 0.97
N LEU A 8 -15.10 -21.20 -0.30
CA LEU A 8 -15.90 -21.71 -1.44
C LEU A 8 -17.23 -20.94 -1.60
N VAL A 9 -17.51 -20.28 -2.72
CA VAL A 9 -18.23 -20.85 -3.90
C VAL A 9 -18.25 -19.82 -5.07
N PRO A 10 -18.43 -20.25 -6.34
CA PRO A 10 -17.84 -19.68 -7.57
C PRO A 10 -18.84 -18.94 -8.48
N GLY A 11 -18.37 -18.37 -9.59
CA GLY A 11 -19.28 -17.95 -10.66
C GLY A 11 -18.68 -17.16 -11.83
N ALA A 12 -18.39 -17.88 -12.92
CA ALA A 12 -18.52 -17.51 -14.33
C ALA A 12 -17.92 -16.20 -14.86
N LEU A 13 -17.06 -16.32 -15.88
CA LEU A 13 -17.08 -15.37 -17.00
C LEU A 13 -16.62 -16.05 -18.29
N ALA A 14 -17.54 -16.03 -19.25
CA ALA A 14 -17.40 -16.53 -20.61
C ALA A 14 -16.50 -15.59 -21.42
N PHE A 15 -15.56 -16.18 -22.15
CA PHE A 15 -14.77 -15.48 -23.17
C PHE A 15 -15.57 -15.38 -24.47
N GLN A 16 -15.82 -14.16 -24.93
CA GLN A 16 -16.28 -13.87 -26.29
C GLN A 16 -15.09 -13.33 -27.08
N THR A 17 -14.72 -14.04 -28.14
CA THR A 17 -13.67 -13.68 -29.09
C THR A 17 -14.27 -12.91 -30.27
N SER A 18 -13.61 -11.81 -30.66
CA SER A 18 -13.85 -11.05 -31.90
C SER A 18 -12.64 -10.13 -32.10
N THR A 19 -11.64 -10.59 -32.86
CA THR A 19 -11.34 -10.24 -34.27
C THR A 19 -10.92 -8.79 -34.50
N GLY A 20 -9.74 -8.60 -35.13
CA GLY A 20 -9.37 -7.33 -35.77
C GLY A 20 -7.88 -7.14 -36.01
N GLN A 21 -7.30 -7.85 -36.98
CA GLN A 21 -6.03 -7.47 -37.61
C GLN A 21 -6.20 -6.14 -38.36
N HIS A 22 -5.19 -5.25 -38.32
CA HIS A 22 -4.65 -4.45 -39.44
C HIS A 22 -3.48 -3.60 -38.89
N SER A 23 -2.24 -3.89 -39.27
CA SER A 23 -1.51 -3.30 -40.40
C SER A 23 -0.73 -2.02 -40.05
N LEU A 24 0.56 -2.24 -39.76
CA LEU A 24 1.75 -1.45 -40.05
C LEU A 24 1.58 -0.04 -40.67
N SER A 25 2.27 0.94 -40.07
CA SER A 25 2.89 2.06 -40.79
C SER A 25 4.10 2.59 -40.02
N ARG A 26 5.28 2.33 -40.59
CA ARG A 26 6.61 2.83 -40.19
C ARG A 26 6.70 4.32 -40.57
N THR A 27 7.09 5.19 -39.64
CA THR A 27 7.61 6.52 -40.00
C THR A 27 8.90 6.78 -39.23
N THR A 28 9.98 6.83 -39.99
CA THR A 28 11.36 7.16 -39.60
C THR A 28 11.47 8.67 -39.46
N LEU A 29 12.03 9.19 -38.35
CA LEU A 29 12.49 10.57 -38.27
C LEU A 29 13.86 10.65 -37.57
N GLN A 30 14.76 11.35 -38.26
CA GLN A 30 16.18 11.51 -37.98
C GLN A 30 16.47 12.44 -36.80
N ARG A 31 17.62 12.17 -36.17
CA ARG A 31 18.32 12.94 -35.13
C ARG A 31 18.71 14.35 -35.58
N THR A 32 18.72 15.30 -34.64
CA THR A 32 19.87 16.20 -34.32
C THR A 32 19.64 16.97 -32.99
N PRO A 33 20.65 17.16 -32.11
CA PRO A 33 20.55 17.94 -30.86
C PRO A 33 21.18 19.34 -30.98
N PRO A 34 20.88 20.26 -30.03
CA PRO A 34 21.95 21.14 -29.49
C PRO A 34 21.67 21.58 -28.01
N PRO A 35 22.40 22.55 -27.41
CA PRO A 35 23.70 22.39 -26.76
C PRO A 35 23.73 22.87 -25.28
N HIS A 36 24.73 22.44 -24.51
CA HIS A 36 25.07 23.02 -23.20
C HIS A 36 25.80 24.37 -23.32
N PRO A 37 25.69 25.23 -22.29
CA PRO A 37 26.78 26.12 -21.95
C PRO A 37 27.22 25.98 -20.48
N HIS A 38 28.54 25.85 -20.30
CA HIS A 38 29.26 26.05 -19.05
C HIS A 38 29.16 27.50 -18.55
N ARG A 39 29.07 27.70 -17.23
CA ARG A 39 29.54 28.94 -16.59
C ARG A 39 30.21 28.66 -15.24
N ARG A 40 31.39 29.23 -15.09
CA ARG A 40 32.35 29.06 -13.99
C ARG A 40 31.92 29.71 -12.67
N LEU A 41 32.33 29.05 -11.60
CA LEU A 41 32.46 29.47 -10.20
C LEU A 41 33.30 30.73 -10.01
N HIS A 42 32.95 31.53 -9.00
CA HIS A 42 33.87 32.19 -8.06
C HIS A 42 33.09 32.68 -6.83
N ALA A 43 33.38 32.15 -5.63
CA ALA A 43 33.76 32.92 -4.43
C ALA A 43 33.85 31.98 -3.21
N PHE A 44 35.06 31.87 -2.66
CA PHE A 44 35.37 31.23 -1.38
C PHE A 44 34.91 32.10 -0.20
N ALA A 45 34.31 31.49 0.82
CA ALA A 45 34.32 31.97 2.20
C ALA A 45 34.38 30.77 3.17
N ASN A 46 35.16 30.95 4.23
CA ASN A 46 35.75 29.96 5.15
C ASN A 46 34.71 29.24 6.06
N PRO A 47 34.95 27.98 6.51
CA PRO A 47 34.01 27.20 7.32
C PRO A 47 34.45 27.20 8.79
N PHE A 48 33.78 27.94 9.68
CA PHE A 48 33.79 27.69 11.14
C PHE A 48 32.71 28.55 11.80
N GLU A 49 31.44 28.16 11.63
CA GLU A 49 30.34 28.56 12.51
C GLU A 49 29.25 27.50 12.39
N ALA A 50 29.03 26.72 13.45
CA ALA A 50 27.95 25.75 13.51
C ALA A 50 26.61 26.50 13.56
N PRO A 51 25.68 26.31 12.60
CA PRO A 51 24.37 26.90 12.72
C PRO A 51 23.56 26.12 13.76
N SER A 52 23.40 26.70 14.94
CA SER A 52 22.32 26.33 15.86
C SER A 52 20.99 26.59 15.14
N PHE A 53 20.31 25.55 14.69
CA PHE A 53 18.97 25.67 14.10
C PHE A 53 18.01 26.29 15.13
N PRO A 54 17.42 27.47 14.87
CA PRO A 54 16.29 27.92 15.68
C PRO A 54 15.09 27.06 15.30
N LEU A 55 14.34 26.55 16.30
CA LEU A 55 12.98 26.06 16.06
C LEU A 55 12.24 27.09 15.20
N PRO A 56 11.51 26.67 14.15
CA PRO A 56 10.77 27.62 13.34
C PRO A 56 9.74 28.32 14.24
N ASN A 57 9.89 29.64 14.35
CA ASN A 57 8.85 30.53 14.84
C ASN A 57 7.59 30.25 14.02
N LEU A 58 6.65 29.48 14.59
CA LEU A 58 5.30 29.36 14.08
C LEU A 58 4.69 30.76 14.05
N LEU A 59 4.74 31.36 12.86
CA LEU A 59 4.22 32.67 12.54
C LEU A 59 2.75 32.76 12.95
N LYS A 60 2.45 33.74 13.80
CA LYS A 60 1.11 34.32 13.95
C LYS A 60 0.54 34.58 12.55
N LEU A 61 -0.69 34.08 12.32
CA LEU A 61 -1.44 34.24 11.07
C LEU A 61 -1.36 35.70 10.58
N SER A 62 -0.66 35.92 9.47
CA SER A 62 -0.77 37.15 8.69
C SER A 62 -1.81 36.97 7.58
N SER A 63 -2.46 38.06 7.21
CA SER A 63 -3.71 38.15 6.46
C SER A 63 -3.64 37.77 4.96
N SER A 64 -2.72 36.88 4.57
CA SER A 64 -2.60 36.32 3.21
C SER A 64 -1.88 34.95 3.17
N ALA A 65 -1.93 34.14 4.23
CA ALA A 65 -1.00 33.01 4.43
C ALA A 65 -1.67 31.62 4.39
N ASN A 66 -1.17 30.75 3.49
CA ASN A 66 -1.53 29.34 3.33
C ASN A 66 -1.61 28.59 4.68
N THR A 67 -2.72 27.90 4.91
CA THR A 67 -2.95 27.01 6.06
C THR A 67 -1.96 25.85 6.10
N LEU A 68 -1.89 25.14 7.24
CA LEU A 68 -1.05 23.94 7.36
C LEU A 68 -1.46 22.84 6.36
N ALA A 69 -2.76 22.71 6.10
CA ALA A 69 -3.33 21.80 5.10
C ALA A 69 -2.85 22.15 3.69
N GLU A 70 -2.88 23.43 3.30
CA GLU A 70 -2.38 23.88 2.00
C GLU A 70 -0.87 23.62 1.84
N LYS A 71 -0.08 23.84 2.90
CA LYS A 71 1.36 23.53 2.90
C LYS A 71 1.63 22.04 2.77
N PHE A 72 0.85 21.20 3.45
CA PHE A 72 0.93 19.75 3.34
C PHE A 72 0.64 19.30 1.91
N ILE A 73 -0.46 19.77 1.31
CA ILE A 73 -0.83 19.46 -0.08
C ILE A 73 0.25 19.95 -1.07
N ALA A 74 0.79 21.15 -0.87
CA ALA A 74 1.88 21.67 -1.70
C ALA A 74 3.13 20.79 -1.64
N ALA A 75 3.52 20.35 -0.43
CA ALA A 75 4.64 19.42 -0.26
C ALA A 75 4.38 18.07 -0.96
N LEU A 76 3.16 17.53 -0.91
CA LEU A 76 2.78 16.31 -1.64
C LEU A 76 2.89 16.50 -3.17
N ASN A 77 2.38 17.60 -3.71
CA ASN A 77 2.44 17.91 -5.15
C ASN A 77 3.87 18.05 -5.68
N GLU A 78 4.78 18.55 -4.83
CA GLU A 78 6.20 18.71 -5.12
C GLU A 78 7.02 17.45 -4.76
N LYS A 79 6.36 16.37 -4.29
CA LYS A 79 6.98 15.13 -3.81
C LYS A 79 8.00 15.33 -2.68
N ARG A 80 7.89 16.42 -1.91
CA ARG A 80 8.71 16.73 -0.74
C ARG A 80 8.12 16.10 0.52
N ILE A 81 8.25 14.77 0.62
CA ILE A 81 7.56 14.03 1.69
C ILE A 81 8.09 14.38 3.09
N ASP A 82 9.39 14.61 3.27
CA ASP A 82 9.94 15.02 4.57
C ASP A 82 9.32 16.34 5.08
N ASP A 83 9.13 17.31 4.19
CA ASP A 83 8.47 18.57 4.51
C ASP A 83 7.00 18.38 4.86
N ALA A 84 6.31 17.46 4.17
CA ALA A 84 4.94 17.08 4.52
C ALA A 84 4.88 16.45 5.93
N MET A 85 5.80 15.54 6.24
CA MET A 85 5.85 14.84 7.54
C MET A 85 6.24 15.75 8.71
N MET A 86 6.95 16.87 8.46
CA MET A 86 7.19 17.89 9.49
C MET A 86 5.91 18.60 9.97
N LEU A 87 4.85 18.60 9.16
CA LEU A 87 3.58 19.25 9.48
C LEU A 87 2.61 18.32 10.21
N VAL A 88 3.01 17.07 10.44
CA VAL A 88 2.16 15.98 10.91
C VAL A 88 2.61 15.49 12.30
N GLY A 89 1.64 15.30 13.18
CA GLY A 89 1.84 14.77 14.53
C GLY A 89 2.24 13.29 14.51
N GLU A 90 2.83 12.81 15.61
CA GLU A 90 3.33 11.43 15.70
C GLU A 90 2.20 10.38 15.61
N ASP A 91 1.08 10.64 16.27
CA ASP A 91 -0.09 9.75 16.32
C ASP A 91 -1.16 10.11 15.27
N VAL A 92 -0.74 10.62 14.10
CA VAL A 92 -1.66 11.03 13.04
C VAL A 92 -2.56 9.88 12.60
N LYS A 93 -3.83 10.19 12.36
CA LYS A 93 -4.77 9.28 11.72
C LYS A 93 -5.14 9.79 10.34
N PHE A 94 -4.69 9.08 9.31
CA PHE A 94 -4.95 9.45 7.91
C PHE A 94 -5.95 8.46 7.30
N ILE A 95 -7.16 8.94 7.02
CA ILE A 95 -8.23 8.16 6.40
C ILE A 95 -8.36 8.56 4.95
N ASP A 96 -8.13 7.59 4.09
CA ASP A 96 -8.30 7.71 2.65
C ASP A 96 -9.41 6.76 2.20
N THR A 97 -10.49 7.28 1.64
CA THR A 97 -11.65 6.46 1.28
C THR A 97 -11.36 5.42 0.21
N ASP A 98 -10.25 5.58 -0.53
CA ASP A 98 -9.77 4.60 -1.51
C ASP A 98 -9.22 3.32 -0.84
N PHE A 99 -8.94 3.37 0.47
CA PHE A 99 -8.36 2.29 1.26
C PHE A 99 -9.32 1.77 2.35
N PRO A 100 -9.26 0.47 2.68
CA PRO A 100 -10.17 -0.15 3.64
C PRO A 100 -9.94 0.33 5.07
N SER A 101 -8.69 0.57 5.44
CA SER A 101 -8.26 0.93 6.78
C SER A 101 -7.57 2.30 6.78
N PRO A 102 -7.63 3.05 7.90
CA PRO A 102 -6.78 4.22 8.11
C PRO A 102 -5.30 3.83 8.11
N PHE A 103 -4.44 4.80 7.79
CA PHE A 103 -3.02 4.73 8.12
C PHE A 103 -2.82 5.41 9.47
N GLU A 104 -2.29 4.67 10.44
CA GLU A 104 -2.17 5.10 11.82
C GLU A 104 -0.70 5.31 12.19
N GLY A 105 -0.40 6.53 12.64
CA GLY A 105 0.94 6.94 12.99
C GLY A 105 1.77 7.43 11.82
N LYS A 106 2.80 8.20 12.17
CA LYS A 106 3.67 8.90 11.23
C LYS A 106 4.45 7.97 10.29
N GLU A 107 4.94 6.85 10.80
CA GLU A 107 5.73 5.88 10.03
C GLU A 107 4.91 5.22 8.91
N GLU A 108 3.67 4.80 9.22
CA GLU A 108 2.79 4.17 8.23
C GLU A 108 2.37 5.18 7.14
N LEU A 109 1.97 6.39 7.56
CA LEU A 109 1.60 7.45 6.63
C LEU A 109 2.76 7.82 5.71
N GLU A 110 3.96 8.03 6.26
CA GLU A 110 5.14 8.37 5.49
C GLU A 110 5.44 7.31 4.42
N LYS A 111 5.39 6.03 4.79
CA LYS A 111 5.61 4.92 3.86
C LYS A 111 4.63 4.98 2.69
N VAL A 112 3.35 5.20 2.95
CA VAL A 112 2.30 5.27 1.92
C VAL A 112 2.50 6.47 1.00
N LEU A 113 2.79 7.65 1.55
CA LEU A 113 3.01 8.86 0.75
C LEU A 113 4.24 8.73 -0.15
N ARG A 114 5.29 8.07 0.33
CA ARG A 114 6.49 7.77 -0.48
C ARG A 114 6.22 6.73 -1.56
N LEU A 115 5.43 5.70 -1.27
CA LEU A 115 4.98 4.76 -2.30
C LEU A 115 4.15 5.45 -3.40
N ALA A 116 3.27 6.37 -3.03
CA ALA A 116 2.45 7.12 -3.96
C ALA A 116 3.25 8.13 -4.81
N SER A 117 4.35 8.67 -4.27
CA SER A 117 5.20 9.66 -4.95
C SER A 117 6.31 9.05 -5.83
N SER A 118 6.44 7.72 -5.86
CA SER A 118 7.43 7.00 -6.67
C SER A 118 7.46 7.50 -8.14
N PRO A 119 8.63 7.59 -8.78
CA PRO A 119 8.76 8.04 -10.18
C PRO A 119 7.97 7.20 -11.20
N THR A 120 7.62 5.96 -10.83
CA THR A 120 6.78 5.07 -11.63
C THR A 120 5.28 5.32 -11.49
N SER A 121 4.85 6.20 -10.57
CA SER A 121 3.44 6.56 -10.40
C SER A 121 3.01 7.62 -11.43
N VAL A 122 1.76 7.52 -11.88
CA VAL A 122 1.15 8.54 -12.74
C VAL A 122 1.17 9.88 -11.99
N ALA A 123 1.81 10.88 -12.58
CA ALA A 123 1.97 12.21 -11.97
C ALA A 123 0.61 12.91 -11.89
N SER A 124 -0.05 12.79 -10.74
CA SER A 124 -1.30 13.48 -10.45
C SER A 124 -1.09 14.48 -9.31
N LYS A 125 -1.64 15.69 -9.45
CA LYS A 125 -1.50 16.79 -8.50
C LYS A 125 -2.85 17.17 -7.92
N PHE A 126 -2.87 17.52 -6.64
CA PHE A 126 -4.01 18.10 -5.96
C PHE A 126 -4.03 19.61 -6.22
N ILE A 127 -4.97 20.08 -7.03
CA ILE A 127 -5.18 21.51 -7.25
C ILE A 127 -6.29 21.99 -6.33
N ILE A 128 -5.93 22.89 -5.42
CA ILE A 128 -6.87 23.44 -4.43
C ILE A 128 -7.84 24.36 -5.15
N ASP A 129 -9.12 24.02 -5.12
CA ASP A 129 -10.21 24.82 -5.65
C ASP A 129 -10.71 25.81 -4.57
N ASP A 130 -10.86 25.36 -3.32
CA ASP A 130 -11.35 26.19 -2.24
C ASP A 130 -10.92 25.70 -0.84
N VAL A 131 -10.96 26.59 0.17
CA VAL A 131 -10.53 26.33 1.56
C VAL A 131 -11.48 26.96 2.57
N ALA A 132 -12.00 26.15 3.50
CA ALA A 132 -12.77 26.57 4.67
C ALA A 132 -11.92 26.44 5.95
N VAL A 133 -11.91 27.44 6.83
CA VAL A 133 -11.06 27.46 8.03
C VAL A 133 -11.89 27.77 9.27
N ASP A 134 -12.08 26.78 10.15
CA ASP A 134 -12.66 26.97 11.48
C ASP A 134 -11.53 27.14 12.49
N LYS A 135 -11.22 28.41 12.81
CA LYS A 135 -10.17 28.78 13.76
C LYS A 135 -10.48 28.39 15.19
N ASN A 136 -11.76 28.25 15.56
CA ASN A 136 -12.16 27.95 16.92
C ASN A 136 -11.98 26.47 17.23
N LYS A 137 -12.20 25.62 16.22
CA LYS A 137 -12.08 24.16 16.33
C LYS A 137 -10.77 23.60 15.77
N ASN A 138 -9.86 24.47 15.30
CA ASN A 138 -8.59 24.08 14.66
C ASN A 138 -8.80 23.11 13.47
N LYS A 139 -9.78 23.39 12.62
CA LYS A 139 -10.12 22.55 11.46
C LYS A 139 -9.98 23.29 10.16
N VAL A 140 -9.51 22.59 9.13
CA VAL A 140 -9.35 23.11 7.77
C VAL A 140 -9.98 22.14 6.78
N GLY A 141 -10.88 22.62 5.95
CA GLY A 141 -11.50 21.86 4.86
C GLY A 141 -10.94 22.36 3.54
N VAL A 142 -10.49 21.46 2.68
CA VAL A 142 -9.94 21.77 1.36
C VAL A 142 -10.76 21.05 0.30
N GLN A 143 -11.35 21.80 -0.62
CA GLN A 143 -11.88 21.26 -1.87
C GLN A 143 -10.77 21.28 -2.91
N PHE A 144 -10.62 20.21 -3.67
CA PHE A 144 -9.60 20.10 -4.70
C PHE A 144 -10.09 19.33 -5.93
N HIS A 145 -9.34 19.42 -7.01
CA HIS A 145 -9.41 18.48 -8.12
C HIS A 145 -8.03 17.89 -8.40
N MET A 146 -8.04 16.67 -8.93
CA MET A 146 -6.83 16.00 -9.40
C MET A 146 -6.51 16.49 -10.80
N GLU A 147 -5.28 16.91 -11.06
CA GLU A 147 -4.78 17.22 -12.40
C GLU A 147 -3.75 16.16 -12.81
N THR A 148 -3.91 15.58 -14.00
CA THR A 148 -2.93 14.64 -14.59
C THR A 148 -2.57 15.16 -15.97
N ASP A 149 -1.28 15.38 -16.23
CA ASP A 149 -0.76 15.90 -17.50
C ASP A 149 -1.46 17.19 -18.01
N GLY A 150 -1.78 18.13 -17.11
CA GLY A 150 -2.46 19.37 -17.49
C GLY A 150 -3.99 19.27 -17.60
N GLN A 151 -4.55 18.07 -17.46
CA GLN A 151 -5.98 17.85 -17.59
C GLN A 151 -6.67 17.76 -16.24
N ARG A 152 -7.73 18.57 -16.06
CA ARG A 152 -8.61 18.51 -14.90
C ARG A 152 -9.33 17.17 -14.84
N GLY A 153 -9.07 16.42 -13.78
CA GLY A 153 -9.69 15.15 -13.47
C GLY A 153 -10.69 15.26 -12.33
N LYS A 154 -10.70 14.21 -11.50
CA LYS A 154 -11.66 13.96 -10.42
C LYS A 154 -11.62 15.01 -9.32
N ILE A 155 -12.78 15.35 -8.77
CA ILE A 155 -12.91 16.27 -7.63
C ILE A 155 -12.75 15.49 -6.31
N GLY A 156 -12.30 16.16 -5.26
CA GLY A 156 -12.20 15.59 -3.93
C GLY A 156 -12.33 16.65 -2.83
N ASN A 157 -12.57 16.17 -1.62
CA ASN A 157 -12.65 16.99 -0.41
C ASN A 157 -11.69 16.38 0.63
N ALA A 158 -10.87 17.21 1.27
CA ALA A 158 -9.96 16.82 2.33
C ALA A 158 -10.27 17.60 3.61
N PHE A 159 -10.52 16.89 4.69
CA PHE A 159 -10.79 17.43 6.02
C PHE A 159 -9.55 17.26 6.89
N PHE A 160 -9.09 18.33 7.53
CA PHE A 160 -7.93 18.33 8.42
C PHE A 160 -8.33 18.81 9.81
N LYS A 161 -7.87 18.08 10.83
CA LYS A 161 -7.93 18.50 12.23
C LYS A 161 -6.51 18.71 12.75
N LEU A 162 -6.27 19.88 13.34
CA LEU A 162 -4.99 20.22 13.96
C LEU A 162 -5.07 20.01 15.47
N GLY A 163 -3.97 19.54 16.05
CA GLY A 163 -3.85 19.37 17.49
C GLY A 163 -3.87 20.69 18.23
N GLU A 164 -4.64 20.77 19.32
CA GLU A 164 -4.79 22.00 20.10
C GLU A 164 -3.48 22.46 20.74
N SER A 165 -2.64 21.52 21.17
CA SER A 165 -1.35 21.78 21.83
C SER A 165 -0.18 21.79 20.85
N SER A 166 -0.21 20.89 19.85
CA SER A 166 0.88 20.69 18.89
C SER A 166 0.83 21.70 17.74
N GLY A 167 -0.38 22.12 17.34
CA GLY A 167 -0.60 22.88 16.11
C GLY A 167 -0.28 22.09 14.82
N LEU A 168 -0.01 20.79 14.94
CA LEU A 168 0.30 19.89 13.83
C LEU A 168 -0.96 19.18 13.33
N ILE A 169 -0.91 18.60 12.14
CA ILE A 169 -1.99 17.76 11.59
C ILE A 169 -2.05 16.45 12.39
N GLU A 170 -3.20 16.19 13.04
CA GLU A 170 -3.44 14.97 13.81
C GLU A 170 -4.46 14.05 13.14
N GLU A 171 -5.34 14.60 12.31
CA GLU A 171 -6.34 13.80 11.60
C GLU A 171 -6.57 14.34 10.19
N VAL A 172 -6.61 13.44 9.21
CA VAL A 172 -6.92 13.76 7.82
C VAL A 172 -7.98 12.79 7.30
N PHE A 173 -9.01 13.31 6.62
CA PHE A 173 -9.95 12.50 5.86
C PHE A 173 -9.98 12.99 4.43
N VAL A 174 -9.59 12.14 3.48
CA VAL A 174 -9.59 12.45 2.05
C VAL A 174 -10.68 11.65 1.35
N PHE A 175 -11.57 12.36 0.67
CA PHE A 175 -12.64 11.83 -0.17
C PHE A 175 -12.32 12.18 -1.62
N ARG A 176 -12.45 11.21 -2.53
CA ARG A 176 -12.22 11.41 -3.97
C ARG A 176 -13.39 10.91 -4.77
N GLU A 177 -13.67 11.57 -5.88
CA GLU A 177 -14.71 11.17 -6.82
C GLU A 177 -14.41 9.78 -7.42
N HIS A 178 -15.44 8.94 -7.43
CA HIS A 178 -15.41 7.59 -8.00
C HIS A 178 -16.14 7.52 -9.34
N ALA A 179 -16.21 6.34 -9.93
CA ALA A 179 -16.93 6.15 -11.19
C ALA A 179 -18.41 6.52 -11.01
N LYS A 180 -18.89 7.44 -11.85
CA LYS A 180 -20.25 7.97 -11.78
C LYS A 180 -21.27 6.87 -12.06
N SER A 181 -22.11 6.55 -11.08
CA SER A 181 -23.21 5.58 -11.25
C SER A 181 -24.43 6.18 -11.95
N GLY A 182 -24.57 7.51 -11.91
CA GLY A 182 -25.78 8.21 -12.31
C GLY A 182 -27.02 7.64 -11.64
N GLU A 183 -28.11 7.53 -12.40
CA GLU A 183 -29.39 6.99 -11.92
C GLU A 183 -29.37 5.49 -11.60
N THR A 184 -28.32 4.75 -11.96
CA THR A 184 -28.29 3.28 -11.82
C THR A 184 -28.43 2.87 -10.36
N ASN A 185 -27.71 3.54 -9.46
CA ASN A 185 -27.77 3.27 -8.02
C ASN A 185 -29.15 3.62 -7.44
N LEU A 186 -29.76 4.72 -7.89
CA LEU A 186 -31.12 5.10 -7.47
C LEU A 186 -32.16 4.06 -7.88
N LYS A 187 -32.05 3.48 -9.08
CA LYS A 187 -32.96 2.41 -9.55
C LYS A 187 -32.84 1.15 -8.70
N ILE A 188 -31.62 0.77 -8.33
CA ILE A 188 -31.35 -0.36 -7.43
C ILE A 188 -31.92 -0.07 -6.04
N LEU A 189 -31.64 1.11 -5.48
CA LEU A 189 -32.11 1.53 -4.16
C LEU A 189 -33.63 1.56 -4.09
N ARG A 190 -34.30 2.10 -5.12
CA ARG A 190 -35.76 2.10 -5.26
C ARG A 190 -36.33 0.68 -5.30
N GLY A 191 -35.72 -0.21 -6.08
CA GLY A 191 -36.12 -1.61 -6.13
C GLY A 191 -35.99 -2.32 -4.78
N ALA A 192 -34.87 -2.11 -4.08
CA ALA A 192 -34.64 -2.66 -2.75
C ALA A 192 -35.61 -2.09 -1.70
N SER A 193 -35.85 -0.78 -1.72
CA SER A 193 -36.79 -0.08 -0.83
C SER A 193 -38.22 -0.61 -1.01
N GLN A 194 -38.67 -0.82 -2.25
CA GLN A 194 -39.98 -1.42 -2.54
C GLN A 194 -40.08 -2.85 -2.01
N ILE A 195 -39.04 -3.67 -2.18
CA ILE A 195 -39.02 -5.04 -1.63
C ILE A 195 -39.07 -5.03 -0.11
N ILE A 196 -38.30 -4.15 0.55
CA ILE A 196 -38.28 -4.02 2.01
C ILE A 196 -39.64 -3.54 2.53
N ALA A 197 -40.25 -2.53 1.90
CA ALA A 197 -41.59 -2.06 2.25
C ALA A 197 -42.63 -3.18 2.12
N LEU A 198 -42.60 -3.96 1.04
CA LEU A 198 -43.47 -5.13 0.82
C LEU A 198 -43.24 -6.26 1.83
N THR A 199 -42.04 -6.33 2.43
CA THR A 199 -41.68 -7.36 3.42
C THR A 199 -42.02 -6.90 4.84
N GLN A 200 -41.86 -5.62 5.16
CA GLN A 200 -42.19 -5.01 6.45
C GLN A 200 -43.71 -4.92 6.68
N ASP A 201 -44.52 -4.79 5.62
CA ASP A 201 -46.00 -4.84 5.71
C ASP A 201 -46.53 -6.22 6.19
N LYS A 202 -45.69 -7.26 6.18
CA LYS A 202 -46.01 -8.59 6.75
C LYS A 202 -45.51 -8.79 8.18
N THR A 203 -44.78 -7.85 8.77
CA THR A 203 -44.12 -8.02 10.07
C THR A 203 -44.32 -6.84 11.03
N ALA A 204 -45.32 -5.99 10.79
CA ALA A 204 -45.63 -4.88 11.67
C ALA A 204 -46.50 -5.31 12.88
N GLU A 205 -45.85 -5.90 13.89
CA GLU A 205 -46.20 -5.64 15.28
C GLU A 205 -44.90 -5.54 16.11
N ILE A 206 -44.77 -4.43 16.85
CA ILE A 206 -43.88 -4.17 18.00
C ILE A 206 -42.76 -3.12 17.82
N LYS A 207 -42.95 -2.06 18.63
CA LYS A 207 -42.00 -1.10 19.26
C LYS A 207 -41.52 0.13 18.49
N THR A 208 -42.34 1.17 18.62
CA THR A 208 -41.92 2.58 18.69
C THR A 208 -41.06 2.81 19.93
N THR A 209 -39.83 3.30 19.76
CA THR A 209 -39.09 3.99 20.82
C THR A 209 -38.54 5.28 20.22
N ALA A 210 -39.04 6.42 20.70
CA ALA A 210 -38.62 7.74 20.27
C ALA A 210 -37.23 8.06 20.84
N ALA A 211 -36.28 8.41 19.98
CA ALA A 211 -35.00 8.96 20.38
C ALA A 211 -35.12 10.47 20.59
N SER A 212 -34.66 10.92 21.75
CA SER A 212 -34.61 12.32 22.19
C SER A 212 -33.39 13.03 21.59
N SER A 213 -33.59 14.08 20.79
CA SER A 213 -32.52 14.99 20.39
C SER A 213 -32.28 16.06 21.45
N SER A 214 -31.04 16.16 21.94
CA SER A 214 -30.61 17.22 22.85
C SER A 214 -30.38 18.51 22.07
N ALA A 215 -31.25 19.50 22.28
CA ALA A 215 -31.14 20.82 21.68
C ALA A 215 -29.93 21.58 22.23
N VAL A 216 -28.97 21.91 21.35
CA VAL A 216 -27.95 22.92 21.61
C VAL A 216 -28.47 24.26 21.08
N SER A 217 -28.46 25.29 21.93
CA SER A 217 -29.00 26.61 21.61
C SER A 217 -28.03 27.40 20.73
N GLY A 218 -28.28 27.40 19.42
CA GLY A 218 -27.62 28.22 18.42
C GLY A 218 -28.49 28.31 17.17
N SER A 219 -28.38 29.41 16.42
CA SER A 219 -28.97 29.49 15.08
C SER A 219 -28.25 28.49 14.18
N LEU A 220 -28.98 27.50 13.64
CA LEU A 220 -28.41 26.52 12.69
C LEU A 220 -27.83 27.23 11.47
N SER A 221 -26.66 26.76 11.02
CA SER A 221 -26.06 27.18 9.75
C SER A 221 -26.88 26.68 8.55
N PRO A 222 -26.75 27.28 7.36
CA PRO A 222 -27.50 26.81 6.19
C PRO A 222 -27.29 25.33 5.83
N PRO A 223 -26.07 24.74 5.94
CA PRO A 223 -25.89 23.30 5.76
C PRO A 223 -26.63 22.45 6.80
N GLU A 224 -26.63 22.85 8.08
CA GLU A 224 -27.37 22.13 9.13
C GLU A 224 -28.88 22.20 8.90
N GLN A 225 -29.40 23.36 8.49
CA GLN A 225 -30.80 23.51 8.08
C GLN A 225 -31.15 22.63 6.88
N TYR A 226 -30.24 22.51 5.90
CA TYR A 226 -30.39 21.63 4.75
C TYR A 226 -30.51 20.15 5.16
N PHE A 227 -29.54 19.63 5.93
CA PHE A 227 -29.58 18.22 6.38
C PHE A 227 -30.78 17.94 7.28
N GLN A 228 -31.16 18.89 8.15
CA GLN A 228 -32.35 18.75 8.98
C GLN A 228 -33.63 18.65 8.12
N ALA A 229 -33.80 19.55 7.16
CA ALA A 229 -34.95 19.52 6.25
C ALA A 229 -34.97 18.28 5.37
N TRP A 230 -33.81 17.83 4.90
CA TRP A 230 -33.67 16.58 4.16
C TRP A 230 -34.12 15.36 4.97
N ASN A 231 -33.69 15.27 6.24
CA ASN A 231 -34.05 14.17 7.12
C ASN A 231 -35.54 14.17 7.47
N GLU A 232 -36.17 15.35 7.54
CA GLU A 232 -37.63 15.51 7.66
C GLU A 232 -38.38 15.26 6.34
N ARG A 233 -37.67 15.00 5.24
CA ARG A 233 -38.22 14.84 3.87
C ARG A 233 -38.96 16.08 3.35
N ASP A 234 -38.66 17.25 3.90
CA ASP A 234 -39.16 18.54 3.41
C ASP A 234 -38.18 19.13 2.39
N ILE A 235 -38.30 18.67 1.14
CA ILE A 235 -37.38 19.05 0.05
C ILE A 235 -37.50 20.54 -0.31
N ASP A 236 -38.69 21.13 -0.15
CA ASP A 236 -38.89 22.55 -0.40
C ASP A 236 -38.17 23.40 0.65
N ARG A 237 -38.27 23.04 1.93
CA ARG A 237 -37.51 23.67 3.01
C ARG A 237 -36.01 23.45 2.81
N ALA A 238 -35.58 22.24 2.44
CA ALA A 238 -34.19 21.92 2.14
C ALA A 238 -33.65 22.79 0.99
N CYS A 239 -34.44 23.02 -0.06
CA CYS A 239 -34.06 23.87 -1.18
C CYS A 239 -34.08 25.37 -0.85
N SER A 240 -34.83 25.80 0.18
CA SER A 240 -35.03 27.22 0.51
C SER A 240 -33.75 27.95 0.93
N VAL A 241 -32.78 27.21 1.48
CA VAL A 241 -31.47 27.72 1.91
C VAL A 241 -30.51 27.96 0.75
N PHE A 242 -30.83 27.50 -0.46
CA PHE A 242 -30.04 27.73 -1.67
C PHE A 242 -30.54 28.97 -2.42
N VAL A 243 -29.63 29.64 -3.15
CA VAL A 243 -29.99 30.71 -4.09
C VAL A 243 -30.67 30.13 -5.34
N ASP A 244 -31.47 30.95 -6.02
CA ASP A 244 -32.24 30.50 -7.20
C ASP A 244 -31.36 29.93 -8.32
N HIS A 245 -30.13 30.46 -8.47
CA HIS A 245 -29.15 30.08 -9.49
C HIS A 245 -28.00 29.21 -8.95
N VAL A 246 -28.26 28.41 -7.90
CA VAL A 246 -27.26 27.52 -7.29
C VAL A 246 -26.61 26.59 -8.31
N LYS A 247 -25.31 26.33 -8.16
CA LYS A 247 -24.63 25.20 -8.80
C LYS A 247 -24.38 24.10 -7.76
N TYR A 248 -25.00 22.94 -7.93
CA TYR A 248 -24.84 21.80 -7.02
C TYR A 248 -24.23 20.61 -7.77
N ASP A 249 -23.07 20.12 -7.35
CA ASP A 249 -22.35 19.02 -8.00
C ASP A 249 -22.34 17.78 -7.10
N ASP A 250 -23.29 16.88 -7.30
CA ASP A 250 -23.19 15.53 -6.75
C ASP A 250 -22.34 14.68 -7.69
N THR A 251 -21.13 14.34 -7.23
CA THR A 251 -20.12 13.66 -8.04
C THR A 251 -20.53 12.24 -8.46
N GLN A 252 -21.62 11.68 -7.92
CA GLN A 252 -22.20 10.43 -8.41
C GLN A 252 -22.92 10.59 -9.76
N PHE A 253 -23.24 11.81 -10.17
CA PHE A 253 -24.00 12.13 -11.38
C PHE A 253 -23.13 12.76 -12.48
N PRO A 254 -23.49 12.55 -13.77
CA PRO A 254 -22.67 13.01 -14.91
C PRO A 254 -22.36 14.51 -14.92
N ALA A 255 -23.29 15.36 -14.49
CA ALA A 255 -23.17 16.80 -14.54
C ALA A 255 -23.81 17.50 -13.32
N PRO A 256 -23.33 18.71 -12.95
CA PRO A 256 -23.93 19.50 -11.89
C PRO A 256 -25.38 19.92 -12.17
N PHE A 257 -26.18 20.03 -11.12
CA PHE A 257 -27.52 20.59 -11.13
C PHE A 257 -27.45 22.11 -11.06
N MET A 258 -28.03 22.76 -12.08
CA MET A 258 -28.02 24.23 -12.23
C MET A 258 -29.40 24.80 -11.93
N GLY A 259 -29.48 25.62 -10.87
CA GLY A 259 -30.69 26.28 -10.39
C GLY A 259 -31.49 25.46 -9.38
N ARG A 260 -32.22 26.16 -8.50
CA ARG A 260 -32.95 25.55 -7.37
C ARG A 260 -34.01 24.55 -7.82
N GLU A 261 -34.66 24.78 -8.96
CA GLU A 261 -35.68 23.88 -9.51
C GLU A 261 -35.10 22.50 -9.88
N LYS A 262 -33.95 22.47 -10.57
CA LYS A 262 -33.28 21.21 -10.92
C LYS A 262 -32.75 20.49 -9.69
N LEU A 263 -32.24 21.24 -8.72
CA LEU A 263 -31.82 20.69 -7.43
C LEU A 263 -33.01 20.04 -6.71
N ASN A 264 -34.14 20.75 -6.56
CA ASN A 264 -35.34 20.21 -5.92
C ASN A 264 -35.84 18.92 -6.57
N ALA A 265 -35.92 18.88 -7.91
CA ALA A 265 -36.32 17.67 -8.64
C ALA A 265 -35.38 16.48 -8.38
N HIS A 266 -34.06 16.74 -8.36
CA HIS A 266 -33.06 15.73 -8.06
C HIS A 266 -33.17 15.23 -6.61
N LEU A 267 -33.22 16.14 -5.65
CA LEU A 267 -33.37 15.87 -4.23
C LEU A 267 -34.65 15.07 -3.93
N THR A 268 -35.76 15.43 -4.57
CA THR A 268 -37.02 14.68 -4.50
C THR A 268 -36.84 13.25 -4.99
N THR A 269 -36.22 13.06 -6.16
CA THR A 269 -35.96 11.73 -6.73
C THR A 269 -35.11 10.87 -5.79
N CYS A 270 -34.07 11.44 -5.20
CA CYS A 270 -33.23 10.77 -4.22
C CYS A 270 -34.01 10.39 -2.95
N SER A 271 -34.83 11.31 -2.42
CA SER A 271 -35.64 11.08 -1.23
C SER A 271 -36.67 9.94 -1.40
N GLU A 272 -37.27 9.80 -2.60
CA GLU A 272 -38.20 8.72 -2.94
C GLU A 272 -37.52 7.34 -3.05
N CYS A 273 -36.20 7.31 -3.25
CA CYS A 273 -35.45 6.06 -3.34
C CYS A 273 -34.95 5.56 -1.98
N MET A 274 -34.91 6.42 -0.96
CA MET A 274 -34.45 6.07 0.39
C MET A 274 -35.56 5.44 1.24
N LEU A 275 -35.17 4.58 2.19
CA LEU A 275 -36.11 4.08 3.20
C LEU A 275 -36.53 5.20 4.16
N PRO A 276 -37.73 5.15 4.77
CA PRO A 276 -38.14 6.12 5.77
C PRO A 276 -37.21 6.18 7.00
N SER A 277 -36.56 5.06 7.32
CA SER A 277 -35.61 4.94 8.43
C SER A 277 -34.20 5.47 8.13
N MET A 278 -33.91 5.84 6.88
CA MET A 278 -32.59 6.34 6.49
C MET A 278 -32.50 7.85 6.73
N SER A 279 -31.46 8.30 7.42
CA SER A 279 -31.15 9.72 7.61
C SER A 279 -29.67 10.01 7.38
N PHE A 280 -29.36 11.24 7.01
CA PHE A 280 -27.99 11.72 7.01
C PHE A 280 -27.63 12.16 8.42
N GLU A 281 -26.64 11.52 9.02
CA GLU A 281 -26.03 11.95 10.27
C GLU A 281 -24.81 12.81 9.94
N VAL A 282 -24.78 14.05 10.45
CA VAL A 282 -23.65 14.96 10.25
C VAL A 282 -22.60 14.65 11.32
N ASP A 283 -21.51 14.01 10.91
CA ASP A 283 -20.41 13.63 11.80
C ASP A 283 -19.65 14.85 12.33
N ASP A 284 -19.38 15.80 11.44
CA ASP A 284 -18.57 16.97 11.76
C ASP A 284 -18.75 18.10 10.73
N THR A 285 -18.56 19.34 11.19
CA THR A 285 -18.69 20.55 10.37
C THR A 285 -17.53 21.51 10.63
N ILE A 286 -16.93 21.99 9.54
CA ILE A 286 -16.00 23.11 9.50
C ILE A 286 -16.79 24.36 9.11
N ASP A 287 -16.87 25.32 10.03
CA ASP A 287 -17.49 26.63 9.80
C ASP A 287 -16.40 27.67 9.50
N GLY A 288 -16.26 28.02 8.22
CA GLY A 288 -15.39 29.11 7.75
C GLY A 288 -16.11 30.45 7.63
N GLY A 289 -17.36 30.57 8.06
CA GLY A 289 -18.20 31.77 7.95
C GLY A 289 -18.91 31.90 6.61
N ASP A 290 -18.18 31.98 5.50
CA ASP A 290 -18.71 31.99 4.13
C ASP A 290 -18.49 30.67 3.39
N LYS A 291 -17.74 29.74 3.98
CA LYS A 291 -17.44 28.42 3.42
C LYS A 291 -17.61 27.36 4.49
N PHE A 292 -18.26 26.27 4.12
CA PHE A 292 -18.56 25.17 5.02
C PHE A 292 -18.14 23.85 4.42
N MET A 293 -17.61 22.96 5.26
CA MET A 293 -17.40 21.57 4.90
C MET A 293 -18.10 20.69 5.92
N THR A 294 -18.95 19.78 5.47
CA THR A 294 -19.69 18.86 6.35
C THR A 294 -19.35 17.43 5.98
N ARG A 295 -18.92 16.65 6.97
CA ARG A 295 -18.82 15.20 6.85
C ARG A 295 -20.10 14.56 7.33
N TRP A 296 -20.52 13.51 6.65
CA TRP A 296 -21.75 12.82 6.98
C TRP A 296 -21.67 11.34 6.62
N HIS A 297 -22.58 10.57 7.20
CA HIS A 297 -22.86 9.21 6.78
C HIS A 297 -24.38 9.00 6.72
N VAL A 298 -24.82 7.99 5.97
CA VAL A 298 -26.22 7.57 6.01
C VAL A 298 -26.39 6.58 7.15
N ASP A 299 -27.19 6.94 8.13
CA ASP A 299 -27.67 6.10 9.22
C ASP A 299 -28.95 5.37 8.82
N ASN A 300 -29.14 4.15 9.31
CA ASN A 300 -30.40 3.43 9.21
C ASN A 300 -30.72 2.75 10.55
N ASN A 301 -31.64 3.33 11.32
CA ASN A 301 -32.06 2.87 12.67
C ASN A 301 -30.93 2.86 13.72
N GLY A 302 -30.02 3.82 13.68
CA GLY A 302 -28.91 3.97 14.62
C GLY A 302 -27.65 3.19 14.24
N ASP A 303 -27.66 2.49 13.09
CA ASP A 303 -26.50 1.84 12.51
C ASP A 303 -26.02 2.62 11.26
N ALA A 304 -24.75 3.04 11.29
CA ALA A 304 -24.10 3.64 10.12
C ALA A 304 -24.04 2.63 8.96
N MET A 305 -24.61 3.00 7.82
CA MET A 305 -24.57 2.14 6.65
C MET A 305 -23.14 2.03 6.11
N PRO A 306 -22.69 0.83 5.71
CA PRO A 306 -21.38 0.68 5.09
C PRO A 306 -21.39 1.33 3.70
N PHE A 307 -20.27 1.97 3.34
CA PHE A 307 -20.08 2.60 2.02
C PHE A 307 -21.05 3.75 1.73
N SER A 308 -21.52 4.45 2.77
CA SER A 308 -22.48 5.57 2.69
C SER A 308 -21.93 6.89 3.24
N ARG A 309 -20.64 6.96 3.57
CA ARG A 309 -20.00 8.19 4.04
C ARG A 309 -19.81 9.17 2.89
N GLY A 310 -19.89 10.45 3.20
CA GLY A 310 -19.63 11.52 2.24
C GLY A 310 -19.10 12.78 2.90
N CYS A 311 -18.69 13.71 2.05
CA CYS A 311 -18.19 15.01 2.44
C CYS A 311 -18.71 16.06 1.45
N SER A 312 -19.42 17.06 1.98
CA SER A 312 -19.98 18.16 1.20
C SER A 312 -19.21 19.45 1.45
N PHE A 313 -18.98 20.23 0.40
CA PHE A 313 -18.39 21.57 0.49
C PHE A 313 -19.37 22.62 -0.03
N TYR A 314 -19.62 23.67 0.75
CA TYR A 314 -20.58 24.71 0.45
C TYR A 314 -19.96 26.10 0.49
N ASN A 315 -20.28 26.93 -0.50
CA ASN A 315 -20.03 28.37 -0.45
C ASN A 315 -21.34 29.10 -0.14
N ILE A 316 -21.29 30.06 0.77
CA ILE A 316 -22.43 30.79 1.32
C ILE A 316 -22.25 32.28 1.10
N LYS A 317 -23.30 32.94 0.61
CA LYS A 317 -23.34 34.40 0.46
C LYS A 317 -24.71 34.92 0.84
N GLY A 318 -24.74 35.93 1.72
CA GLY A 318 -25.99 36.51 2.20
C GLY A 318 -26.88 35.51 2.94
N GLY A 319 -26.28 34.57 3.67
CA GLY A 319 -26.99 33.53 4.42
C GLY A 319 -27.59 32.40 3.57
N LYS A 320 -27.28 32.34 2.27
CA LYS A 320 -27.74 31.28 1.36
C LYS A 320 -26.58 30.59 0.66
N ILE A 321 -26.76 29.30 0.37
CA ILE A 321 -25.79 28.48 -0.34
C ILE A 321 -25.81 28.83 -1.84
N ILE A 322 -24.65 29.20 -2.38
CA ILE A 322 -24.45 29.54 -3.79
C ILE A 322 -23.88 28.38 -4.60
N THR A 323 -23.02 27.55 -3.99
CA THR A 323 -22.49 26.32 -4.57
C THR A 323 -22.45 25.22 -3.54
N GLY A 324 -22.72 23.99 -3.96
CA GLY A 324 -22.54 22.77 -3.17
C GLY A 324 -21.83 21.70 -3.99
N VAL A 325 -20.93 20.94 -3.38
CA VAL A 325 -20.26 19.80 -4.03
C VAL A 325 -20.23 18.63 -3.06
N ASP A 326 -20.80 17.51 -3.47
CA ASP A 326 -20.86 16.27 -2.69
C ASP A 326 -19.90 15.23 -3.26
N VAL A 327 -19.01 14.74 -2.40
CA VAL A 327 -18.12 13.63 -2.69
C VAL A 327 -18.48 12.46 -1.78
N VAL A 328 -18.86 11.33 -2.38
CA VAL A 328 -19.36 10.14 -1.67
C VAL A 328 -18.33 9.02 -1.80
N GLU A 329 -18.16 8.24 -0.73
CA GLU A 329 -17.24 7.11 -0.71
C GLU A 329 -17.67 5.98 -1.70
N PRO A 330 -16.76 5.11 -2.14
CA PRO A 330 -17.06 4.13 -3.17
C PRO A 330 -17.92 2.98 -2.65
N ALA A 331 -18.91 2.59 -3.43
CA ALA A 331 -19.70 1.38 -3.19
C ALA A 331 -18.84 0.11 -3.43
N VAL A 332 -18.61 -0.67 -2.38
CA VAL A 332 -18.22 -2.09 -2.39
C VAL A 332 -16.74 -2.43 -2.69
N PHE A 333 -16.05 -1.79 -3.65
CA PHE A 333 -14.67 -2.19 -4.01
C PHE A 333 -13.65 -1.08 -3.78
N LYS A 334 -12.91 -1.18 -2.68
CA LYS A 334 -11.76 -0.32 -2.37
C LYS A 334 -10.51 -0.86 -3.07
N LEU A 335 -10.07 -0.18 -4.13
CA LEU A 335 -9.01 -0.65 -5.03
C LEU A 335 -7.64 0.02 -4.80
N GLY A 336 -7.47 0.88 -3.79
CA GLY A 336 -6.24 1.66 -3.58
C GLY A 336 -4.97 0.81 -3.59
N GLY A 337 -4.94 -0.27 -2.81
CA GLY A 337 -3.78 -1.18 -2.75
C GLY A 337 -3.53 -1.98 -4.04
N VAL A 338 -4.60 -2.40 -4.73
CA VAL A 338 -4.49 -3.15 -5.99
C VAL A 338 -4.04 -2.23 -7.14
N SER A 339 -4.49 -0.98 -7.15
CA SER A 339 -4.08 0.05 -8.12
C SER A 339 -2.58 0.33 -8.03
N LEU A 340 -2.03 0.47 -6.82
CA LEU A 340 -0.60 0.65 -6.59
C LEU A 340 0.23 -0.52 -7.15
N LEU A 341 -0.29 -1.75 -7.09
CA LEU A 341 0.36 -2.94 -7.63
C LEU A 341 0.20 -3.07 -9.16
N ALA A 342 -1.01 -2.83 -9.68
CA ALA A 342 -1.33 -2.93 -11.10
C ALA A 342 -0.55 -1.89 -11.93
N ASN A 343 -0.43 -0.66 -11.42
CA ASN A 343 0.35 0.40 -12.08
C ASN A 343 1.82 0.00 -12.24
N LYS A 344 2.41 -0.70 -11.26
CA LYS A 344 3.80 -1.20 -11.34
C LYS A 344 3.97 -2.32 -12.37
N VAL A 345 3.01 -3.23 -12.48
CA VAL A 345 3.07 -4.30 -13.48
C VAL A 345 2.87 -3.74 -14.90
N LEU A 346 1.99 -2.76 -15.05
CA LEU A 346 1.77 -2.07 -16.33
C LEU A 346 3.00 -1.27 -16.77
N SER A 347 3.69 -0.59 -15.84
CA SER A 347 4.90 0.18 -16.15
C SER A 347 6.13 -0.71 -16.39
N GLU A 348 6.23 -1.87 -15.74
CA GLU A 348 7.39 -2.78 -15.83
C GLU A 348 6.97 -4.24 -16.13
N PRO A 349 6.74 -4.60 -17.40
CA PRO A 349 6.22 -5.93 -17.78
C PRO A 349 7.07 -7.12 -17.32
N ILE A 350 8.37 -6.93 -17.11
CA ILE A 350 9.28 -7.97 -16.61
C ILE A 350 8.85 -8.54 -15.25
N ARG A 351 8.10 -7.77 -14.46
CA ARG A 351 7.53 -8.19 -13.16
C ARG A 351 6.50 -9.30 -13.29
N LEU A 352 5.96 -9.55 -14.48
CA LEU A 352 5.10 -10.71 -14.74
C LEU A 352 5.83 -12.03 -14.54
N VAL A 353 7.16 -12.08 -14.69
CA VAL A 353 7.96 -13.30 -14.53
C VAL A 353 7.88 -13.84 -13.09
N PRO A 354 8.29 -13.09 -12.05
CA PRO A 354 8.14 -13.56 -10.66
C PRO A 354 6.68 -13.72 -10.24
N ALA A 355 5.75 -12.90 -10.74
CA ALA A 355 4.33 -13.03 -10.43
C ALA A 355 3.72 -14.32 -10.99
N ALA A 356 4.02 -14.67 -12.25
CA ALA A 356 3.59 -15.91 -12.86
C ALA A 356 4.27 -17.12 -12.20
N ALA A 357 5.57 -17.02 -11.92
CA ALA A 357 6.30 -18.05 -11.18
C ALA A 357 5.67 -18.30 -9.80
N TRP A 358 5.22 -17.25 -9.11
CA TRP A 358 4.53 -17.38 -7.83
C TRP A 358 3.19 -18.07 -7.96
N LEU A 359 2.36 -17.69 -8.94
CA LEU A 359 1.07 -18.36 -9.17
C LEU A 359 1.24 -19.85 -9.50
N VAL A 360 2.22 -20.17 -10.37
CA VAL A 360 2.56 -21.56 -10.70
C VAL A 360 3.07 -22.29 -9.47
N TYR A 361 3.98 -21.70 -8.69
CA TYR A 361 4.51 -22.27 -7.46
C TYR A 361 3.40 -22.57 -6.46
N MET A 362 2.53 -21.60 -6.18
CA MET A 362 1.41 -21.75 -5.25
C MET A 362 0.46 -22.86 -5.71
N TYR A 363 0.12 -22.89 -7.00
CA TYR A 363 -0.73 -23.94 -7.57
C TYR A 363 -0.07 -25.33 -7.45
N VAL A 364 1.17 -25.48 -7.90
CA VAL A 364 1.88 -26.76 -7.94
C VAL A 364 2.10 -27.31 -6.54
N VAL A 365 2.66 -26.51 -5.64
CA VAL A 365 3.01 -26.95 -4.28
C VAL A 365 1.77 -27.15 -3.41
N PHE A 366 0.80 -26.24 -3.41
CA PHE A 366 -0.30 -26.33 -2.44
C PHE A 366 -1.52 -27.08 -2.96
N PHE A 367 -1.82 -27.01 -4.26
CA PHE A 367 -3.13 -27.40 -4.79
C PHE A 367 -3.10 -28.52 -5.82
N SER A 368 -1.98 -28.76 -6.51
CA SER A 368 -1.93 -29.74 -7.59
C SER A 368 -1.79 -31.18 -7.07
N ASP A 369 -2.46 -32.12 -7.73
CA ASP A 369 -2.36 -33.56 -7.47
C ASP A 369 -1.25 -34.25 -8.29
N TRP A 370 -0.67 -33.54 -9.26
CA TRP A 370 0.40 -34.07 -10.13
C TRP A 370 1.78 -33.95 -9.45
N PHE A 371 2.01 -32.95 -8.59
CA PHE A 371 3.30 -32.84 -7.91
C PHE A 371 3.56 -33.98 -6.92
N PHE A 372 4.85 -34.29 -6.65
CA PHE A 372 5.24 -35.37 -5.73
C PHE A 372 4.58 -35.21 -4.35
N GLY A 373 4.13 -36.33 -3.78
CA GLY A 373 3.36 -36.38 -2.53
C GLY A 373 1.95 -35.78 -2.61
N LEU A 374 1.20 -35.87 -1.51
CA LEU A 374 -0.19 -35.37 -1.41
C LEU A 374 -0.25 -33.84 -1.29
N PRO A 375 -1.31 -33.19 -1.82
CA PRO A 375 -1.48 -31.73 -1.71
C PRO A 375 -1.60 -31.26 -0.26
N ALA A 376 -1.36 -29.96 -0.05
CA ALA A 376 -1.34 -29.36 1.29
C ALA A 376 -2.64 -29.59 2.08
N THR A 377 -3.77 -29.71 1.37
CA THR A 377 -5.10 -29.99 1.94
C THR A 377 -5.28 -31.42 2.45
N SER A 378 -4.36 -32.32 2.11
CA SER A 378 -4.44 -33.76 2.37
C SER A 378 -3.17 -34.28 3.06
N LEU A 379 -2.39 -33.39 3.67
CA LEU A 379 -1.16 -33.76 4.39
C LEU A 379 -1.47 -34.66 5.59
N GLU A 380 -0.72 -35.74 5.69
CA GLU A 380 -0.80 -36.67 6.81
C GLU A 380 -0.10 -36.10 8.05
N GLN A 381 -0.46 -36.60 9.23
CA GLN A 381 0.17 -36.24 10.50
C GLN A 381 1.70 -36.42 10.48
N ARG A 382 2.18 -37.45 9.77
CA ARG A 382 3.61 -37.74 9.59
C ARG A 382 4.38 -36.56 8.96
N THR A 383 3.79 -35.89 7.97
CA THR A 383 4.44 -34.75 7.31
C THR A 383 4.60 -33.56 8.25
N TRP A 384 3.63 -33.34 9.15
CA TRP A 384 3.73 -32.30 10.19
C TRP A 384 4.81 -32.61 11.22
N GLU A 385 4.99 -33.89 11.58
CA GLU A 385 6.07 -34.34 12.45
C GLU A 385 7.43 -34.12 11.79
N GLU A 386 7.55 -34.41 10.49
CA GLU A 386 8.77 -34.15 9.74
C GLU A 386 9.13 -32.66 9.69
N VAL A 387 8.16 -31.79 9.38
CA VAL A 387 8.37 -30.33 9.39
C VAL A 387 8.84 -29.84 10.76
N ARG A 388 8.19 -30.32 11.84
CA ARG A 388 8.59 -30.02 13.22
C ARG A 388 10.02 -30.49 13.46
N ASP A 389 10.34 -31.72 13.06
CA ASP A 389 11.63 -32.33 13.38
C ASP A 389 12.78 -31.66 12.64
N LEU A 390 12.58 -31.30 11.36
CA LEU A 390 13.50 -30.45 10.61
C LEU A 390 13.68 -29.08 11.27
N SER A 391 12.59 -28.47 11.72
CA SER A 391 12.62 -27.17 12.40
C SER A 391 13.36 -27.21 13.74
N LEU A 392 13.25 -28.30 14.50
CA LEU A 392 14.02 -28.49 15.73
C LEU A 392 15.52 -28.60 15.47
N ASN A 393 15.92 -29.05 14.28
CA ASN A 393 17.31 -29.15 13.83
C ASN A 393 17.78 -27.93 13.01
N PHE A 394 17.12 -26.79 13.18
CA PHE A 394 17.48 -25.52 12.52
C PHE A 394 18.98 -25.19 12.72
N PHE A 395 19.66 -24.93 11.61
CA PHE A 395 21.11 -24.71 11.47
C PHE A 395 21.99 -25.74 12.21
N PHE A 396 21.49 -26.96 12.35
CA PHE A 396 22.14 -28.07 13.07
C PHE A 396 22.47 -27.78 14.54
N VAL A 397 21.87 -26.75 15.14
CA VAL A 397 22.20 -26.33 16.51
C VAL A 397 21.92 -27.47 17.50
N SER A 398 20.73 -28.06 17.44
CA SER A 398 20.34 -29.13 18.36
C SER A 398 21.08 -30.46 18.15
N PRO A 399 21.30 -30.98 16.92
CA PRO A 399 22.05 -32.23 16.76
C PRO A 399 23.54 -32.08 17.08
N ILE A 400 24.18 -30.92 16.81
CA ILE A 400 25.59 -30.68 17.15
C ILE A 400 25.78 -30.55 18.66
N LEU A 401 24.84 -29.90 19.36
CA LEU A 401 24.89 -29.76 20.81
C LEU A 401 24.37 -31.00 21.56
N HIS A 402 23.97 -32.05 20.84
CA HIS A 402 23.39 -33.27 21.40
C HIS A 402 22.24 -33.01 22.38
N LEU A 403 21.35 -32.07 22.03
CA LEU A 403 20.22 -31.72 22.88
C LEU A 403 19.26 -32.91 23.00
N PRO A 404 18.62 -33.13 24.16
CA PRO A 404 17.80 -34.32 24.41
C PRO A 404 16.53 -34.39 23.55
N PHE A 405 16.16 -33.27 22.93
CA PHE A 405 15.02 -33.16 22.03
C PHE A 405 15.43 -33.14 20.55
N ALA A 406 16.70 -33.35 20.20
CA ALA A 406 17.17 -33.34 18.82
C ALA A 406 16.67 -34.58 18.06
N PRO A 407 15.70 -34.44 17.13
CA PRO A 407 15.21 -35.58 16.35
C PRO A 407 16.26 -36.12 15.38
N VAL A 408 16.12 -37.41 15.06
CA VAL A 408 16.92 -38.08 14.03
C VAL A 408 16.16 -38.03 12.71
N VAL A 409 16.65 -37.20 11.79
CA VAL A 409 16.07 -37.03 10.44
C VAL A 409 17.01 -37.62 9.38
N HIS A 410 16.47 -37.96 8.21
CA HIS A 410 17.29 -38.41 7.08
C HIS A 410 18.35 -37.34 6.74
N PRO A 411 19.67 -37.67 6.75
CA PRO A 411 20.74 -36.67 6.70
C PRO A 411 20.71 -35.82 5.42
N MET A 412 20.36 -36.41 4.26
CA MET A 412 20.24 -35.65 3.01
C MET A 412 19.09 -34.63 3.03
N LEU A 413 17.96 -34.99 3.65
CA LEU A 413 16.80 -34.10 3.73
C LEU A 413 17.10 -32.94 4.68
N GLU A 414 17.68 -33.25 5.84
CA GLU A 414 18.13 -32.25 6.82
C GLU A 414 19.22 -31.32 6.25
N GLY A 415 20.11 -31.86 5.40
CA GLY A 415 21.10 -31.09 4.67
C GLY A 415 20.48 -30.15 3.63
N VAL A 416 19.55 -30.64 2.81
CA VAL A 416 18.82 -29.79 1.84
C VAL A 416 18.04 -28.69 2.54
N PHE A 417 17.34 -29.01 3.62
CA PHE A 417 16.57 -28.06 4.42
C PHE A 417 17.46 -26.94 4.98
N ASN A 418 18.56 -27.28 5.66
CA ASN A 418 19.45 -26.27 6.24
C ASN A 418 20.24 -25.47 5.20
N LEU A 419 20.59 -26.08 4.06
CA LEU A 419 21.16 -25.36 2.92
C LEU A 419 20.18 -24.29 2.40
N LEU A 420 18.92 -24.67 2.23
CA LEU A 420 17.87 -23.77 1.75
C LEU A 420 17.64 -22.60 2.71
N LEU A 421 17.53 -22.86 4.01
CA LEU A 421 17.35 -21.80 5.01
C LEU A 421 18.55 -20.88 5.15
N SER A 422 19.76 -21.45 5.05
CA SER A 422 20.99 -20.66 5.01
C SER A 422 21.02 -19.74 3.80
N TRP A 423 20.59 -20.23 2.64
CA TRP A 423 20.45 -19.41 1.44
C TRP A 423 19.37 -18.34 1.62
N ALA A 424 18.21 -18.69 2.16
CA ALA A 424 17.14 -17.73 2.45
C ALA A 424 17.62 -16.60 3.37
N ALA A 425 18.42 -16.93 4.39
CA ALA A 425 18.98 -15.96 5.32
C ALA A 425 19.99 -15.00 4.65
N MET A 426 20.73 -15.44 3.62
CA MET A 426 21.63 -14.56 2.87
C MET A 426 20.91 -13.44 2.13
N PHE A 427 19.61 -13.58 1.81
CA PHE A 427 18.84 -12.46 1.26
C PHE A 427 18.76 -11.26 2.23
N ALA A 428 19.01 -11.45 3.54
CA ALA A 428 19.16 -10.34 4.48
C ALA A 428 20.29 -9.37 4.08
N GLY A 429 21.30 -9.84 3.34
CA GLY A 429 22.38 -9.00 2.81
C GLY A 429 21.92 -7.96 1.78
N PHE A 430 20.66 -7.99 1.37
CA PHE A 430 20.05 -7.00 0.48
C PHE A 430 19.04 -6.11 1.18
N LEU A 431 18.96 -6.12 2.53
CA LEU A 431 18.05 -5.25 3.30
C LEU A 431 18.23 -3.76 3.02
N SER A 432 19.38 -3.37 2.50
CA SER A 432 19.66 -2.03 1.98
C SER A 432 18.78 -1.63 0.79
N ASP A 433 18.04 -2.56 0.16
CA ASP A 433 17.01 -2.27 -0.85
C ASP A 433 15.77 -1.56 -0.26
N GLU A 434 15.48 -1.76 1.03
CA GLU A 434 14.41 -1.04 1.76
C GLU A 434 14.99 0.18 2.47
N ARG A 435 14.50 1.37 2.11
CA ARG A 435 14.95 2.64 2.72
C ARG A 435 13.79 3.58 2.91
N LYS A 436 13.98 4.58 3.78
CA LYS A 436 13.01 5.63 4.00
C LYS A 436 12.56 6.26 2.68
N GLU A 437 13.50 6.67 1.84
CA GLU A 437 13.22 7.33 0.56
C GLU A 437 12.75 6.39 -0.56
N LYS A 438 12.97 5.08 -0.40
CA LYS A 438 12.58 4.03 -1.34
C LYS A 438 11.87 2.89 -0.59
N PRO A 439 10.62 3.10 -0.13
CA PRO A 439 9.87 2.04 0.52
C PRO A 439 9.40 1.02 -0.51
N ASN A 440 9.33 -0.25 -0.11
CA ASN A 440 8.65 -1.27 -0.89
C ASN A 440 7.24 -1.54 -0.36
N PRO A 441 6.28 -1.92 -1.24
CA PRO A 441 4.96 -2.35 -0.80
C PRO A 441 5.04 -3.47 0.24
N LEU A 442 5.91 -4.45 -0.04
CA LEU A 442 6.27 -5.52 0.89
C LEU A 442 7.66 -5.21 1.48
N PRO A 443 7.75 -4.83 2.77
CA PRO A 443 9.04 -4.50 3.37
C PRO A 443 9.92 -5.75 3.50
N MET A 444 11.21 -5.60 3.20
CA MET A 444 12.10 -6.73 2.99
C MET A 444 12.39 -7.57 4.26
N LEU A 445 12.48 -6.95 5.44
CA LEU A 445 12.80 -7.70 6.68
C LEU A 445 11.73 -8.75 7.03
N PRO A 446 10.42 -8.42 7.09
CA PRO A 446 9.38 -9.43 7.22
C PRO A 446 9.39 -10.50 6.13
N ILE A 447 9.76 -10.14 4.89
CA ILE A 447 9.90 -11.10 3.79
C ILE A 447 11.02 -12.10 4.09
N VAL A 448 12.21 -11.64 4.46
CA VAL A 448 13.35 -12.53 4.78
C VAL A 448 13.04 -13.43 5.99
N ILE A 449 12.31 -12.93 6.99
CA ILE A 449 11.82 -13.74 8.11
C ILE A 449 10.81 -14.78 7.61
N GLY A 450 9.85 -14.39 6.78
CA GLY A 450 8.88 -15.30 6.17
C GLY A 450 9.52 -16.37 5.27
N MET A 451 10.62 -16.03 4.60
CA MET A 451 11.42 -16.95 3.81
C MET A 451 12.03 -18.08 4.64
N GLN A 452 12.22 -17.91 5.96
CA GLN A 452 12.68 -18.99 6.85
C GLN A 452 11.62 -20.08 7.07
N PHE A 453 10.37 -19.84 6.68
CA PHE A 453 9.26 -20.78 6.83
C PHE A 453 8.70 -21.24 5.48
N LEU A 454 8.40 -20.31 4.57
CA LEU A 454 7.77 -20.59 3.27
C LEU A 454 8.55 -20.01 2.09
N THR A 455 9.84 -19.71 2.26
CA THR A 455 10.83 -19.55 1.17
C THR A 455 10.29 -18.78 -0.05
N SER A 456 10.03 -19.46 -1.17
CA SER A 456 9.62 -18.84 -2.44
C SER A 456 8.23 -18.20 -2.40
N ALA A 457 7.36 -18.61 -1.48
CA ALA A 457 6.05 -17.99 -1.28
C ALA A 457 6.17 -16.52 -0.84
N PHE A 458 7.28 -16.15 -0.17
CA PHE A 458 7.59 -14.78 0.25
C PHE A 458 8.54 -14.06 -0.71
N LEU A 459 9.54 -14.76 -1.26
CA LEU A 459 10.51 -14.14 -2.17
C LEU A 459 9.86 -13.61 -3.46
N LEU A 460 9.02 -14.42 -4.13
CA LEU A 460 8.51 -14.06 -5.46
C LEU A 460 7.53 -12.87 -5.44
N PRO A 461 6.59 -12.74 -4.47
CA PRO A 461 5.78 -11.54 -4.36
C PRO A 461 6.60 -10.29 -4.05
N PHE A 462 7.66 -10.42 -3.24
CA PHE A 462 8.58 -9.30 -3.01
C PHE A 462 9.25 -8.86 -4.30
N LEU A 463 9.83 -9.78 -5.08
CA LEU A 463 10.46 -9.47 -6.36
C LEU A 463 9.48 -8.89 -7.38
N ALA A 464 8.22 -9.33 -7.38
CA ALA A 464 7.20 -8.78 -8.26
C ALA A 464 6.81 -7.33 -7.91
N THR A 465 6.92 -6.94 -6.64
CA THR A 465 6.34 -5.68 -6.12
C THR A 465 7.36 -4.62 -5.72
N ARG A 466 8.61 -5.00 -5.41
CA ARG A 466 9.71 -4.09 -5.02
C ARG A 466 10.02 -3.06 -6.11
N SER A 467 10.49 -1.86 -5.78
CA SER A 467 10.98 -0.89 -6.77
C SER A 467 12.43 -1.19 -7.19
N ASN A 468 12.78 -0.90 -8.44
CA ASN A 468 14.17 -0.97 -8.91
C ASN A 468 14.95 0.29 -8.51
N GLU A 469 16.28 0.23 -8.61
CA GLU A 469 17.15 1.40 -8.43
C GLU A 469 17.19 2.27 -9.70
N GLU A 470 17.09 3.60 -9.52
CA GLU A 470 17.24 4.61 -10.57
C GLU A 470 18.70 4.78 -11.03
N GLU A 471 18.96 5.63 -12.03
CA GLU A 471 20.33 5.93 -12.45
C GLU A 471 21.06 6.73 -11.37
N SER A 472 22.12 6.14 -10.79
CA SER A 472 23.04 6.72 -9.78
C SER A 472 22.50 6.92 -8.35
N PRO A 473 22.01 5.88 -7.65
CA PRO A 473 21.47 5.99 -6.30
C PRO A 473 22.54 5.57 -5.28
N LEU A 474 23.62 6.34 -5.16
CA LEU A 474 24.63 6.08 -4.12
C LEU A 474 23.93 6.00 -2.75
N VAL A 475 23.99 4.84 -2.11
CA VAL A 475 23.37 4.62 -0.79
C VAL A 475 24.47 4.63 0.24
N TYR A 476 24.41 5.59 1.15
CA TYR A 476 25.37 5.70 2.23
C TYR A 476 25.03 4.75 3.38
N GLN A 477 26.06 4.21 4.01
CA GLN A 477 25.90 3.28 5.12
C GLN A 477 25.10 3.93 6.27
N GLU A 478 25.24 5.23 6.48
CA GLU A 478 24.59 5.97 7.56
C GLU A 478 23.07 6.03 7.43
N ASP A 479 22.54 5.99 6.21
CA ASP A 479 21.12 6.13 5.88
C ASP A 479 20.32 4.84 6.16
N LEU A 480 21.03 3.73 6.45
CA LEU A 480 20.44 2.44 6.72
C LEU A 480 19.96 2.28 8.17
N SER A 481 18.92 1.46 8.35
CA SER A 481 18.49 1.00 9.66
C SER A 481 19.57 0.19 10.37
N ILE A 482 19.49 0.07 11.70
CA ILE A 482 20.45 -0.71 12.51
C ILE A 482 20.53 -2.16 12.01
N VAL A 483 19.38 -2.74 11.67
CA VAL A 483 19.30 -4.12 11.18
C VAL A 483 19.95 -4.25 9.80
N ALA A 484 19.65 -3.33 8.88
CA ALA A 484 20.26 -3.34 7.55
C ALA A 484 21.79 -3.15 7.62
N LYS A 485 22.28 -2.26 8.49
CA LYS A 485 23.72 -2.08 8.76
C LYS A 485 24.38 -3.38 9.25
N ALA A 486 23.72 -4.11 10.15
CA ALA A 486 24.26 -5.37 10.67
C ALA A 486 24.37 -6.44 9.57
N THR A 487 23.41 -6.49 8.65
CA THR A 487 23.37 -7.47 7.56
C THR A 487 24.27 -7.12 6.37
N GLU A 488 24.80 -5.90 6.32
CA GLU A 488 25.87 -5.51 5.39
C GLU A 488 27.24 -6.09 5.78
N SER A 489 27.37 -6.67 6.98
CA SER A 489 28.61 -7.27 7.44
C SER A 489 29.02 -8.49 6.58
N PRO A 490 30.31 -8.63 6.21
CA PRO A 490 30.81 -9.81 5.50
C PRO A 490 30.65 -11.11 6.31
N ILE A 491 30.47 -10.99 7.64
CA ILE A 491 30.19 -12.12 8.53
C ILE A 491 28.93 -12.86 8.10
N LEU A 492 27.93 -12.18 7.53
CA LEU A 492 26.71 -12.84 7.06
C LEU A 492 27.03 -13.88 5.97
N GLY A 493 27.82 -13.48 4.96
CA GLY A 493 28.24 -14.36 3.87
C GLY A 493 29.10 -15.52 4.36
N ILE A 494 30.03 -15.26 5.28
CA ILE A 494 30.90 -16.28 5.88
C ILE A 494 30.10 -17.28 6.71
N ALA A 495 29.23 -16.78 7.60
CA ALA A 495 28.44 -17.61 8.51
C ALA A 495 27.47 -18.49 7.73
N MET A 496 26.69 -17.90 6.80
CA MET A 496 25.74 -18.67 6.01
C MET A 496 26.43 -19.58 4.99
N GLY A 497 27.51 -19.12 4.33
CA GLY A 497 28.35 -19.99 3.51
C GLY A 497 28.87 -21.20 4.28
N GLY A 498 29.28 -21.00 5.54
CA GLY A 498 29.68 -22.06 6.47
C GLY A 498 28.55 -23.03 6.82
N VAL A 499 27.37 -22.51 7.17
CA VAL A 499 26.18 -23.34 7.47
C VAL A 499 25.79 -24.20 6.26
N GLY A 500 25.66 -23.62 5.07
CA GLY A 500 25.28 -24.41 3.89
C GLY A 500 26.37 -25.37 3.41
N THR A 501 27.67 -25.02 3.56
CA THR A 501 28.76 -25.98 3.33
C THR A 501 28.68 -27.14 4.33
N GLY A 502 28.43 -26.83 5.60
CA GLY A 502 28.17 -27.81 6.65
C GLY A 502 26.95 -28.67 6.36
N ALA A 503 25.92 -28.11 5.73
CA ALA A 503 24.71 -28.83 5.33
C ALA A 503 24.98 -29.85 4.22
N ILE A 504 25.82 -29.51 3.24
CA ILE A 504 26.29 -30.44 2.22
C ILE A 504 27.14 -31.54 2.86
N PHE A 505 28.06 -31.18 3.74
CA PHE A 505 28.87 -32.16 4.49
C PHE A 505 27.98 -33.09 5.33
N TRP A 506 26.98 -32.55 6.01
CA TRP A 506 26.01 -33.31 6.79
C TRP A 506 25.22 -34.30 5.92
N ALA A 507 24.71 -33.85 4.78
CA ALA A 507 24.01 -34.69 3.83
C ALA A 507 24.84 -35.90 3.38
N LEU A 508 26.15 -35.71 3.21
CA LEU A 508 27.07 -36.74 2.71
C LEU A 508 27.61 -37.67 3.81
N PHE A 509 27.88 -37.15 5.00
CA PHE A 509 28.69 -37.86 6.01
C PHE A 509 28.00 -38.07 7.35
N ALA A 510 26.92 -37.36 7.67
CA ALA A 510 26.23 -37.56 8.94
C ALA A 510 25.55 -38.93 8.97
N ARG A 511 25.56 -39.57 10.15
CA ARG A 511 24.82 -40.81 10.45
C ARG A 511 25.04 -41.94 9.43
N ILE A 512 26.28 -42.09 8.94
CA ILE A 512 26.67 -43.17 8.01
C ILE A 512 26.29 -44.56 8.54
N GLN A 513 26.42 -44.77 9.85
CA GLN A 513 26.10 -46.05 10.49
C GLN A 513 24.61 -46.40 10.37
N ASP A 514 23.74 -45.39 10.39
CA ASP A 514 22.28 -45.58 10.40
C ASP A 514 21.67 -45.59 8.99
N PHE A 515 22.24 -44.81 8.05
CA PHE A 515 21.66 -44.60 6.70
C PHE A 515 22.50 -45.18 5.55
N GLY A 516 23.68 -45.72 5.84
CA GLY A 516 24.57 -46.32 4.85
C GLY A 516 25.23 -45.31 3.91
N TRP A 517 26.21 -45.80 3.14
CA TRP A 517 26.86 -45.06 2.05
C TRP A 517 26.13 -45.26 0.73
N ASP A 518 25.88 -46.52 0.36
CA ASP A 518 25.41 -46.88 -0.98
C ASP A 518 23.89 -46.72 -1.16
N THR A 519 23.13 -46.82 -0.06
CA THR A 519 21.65 -46.78 -0.07
C THR A 519 21.08 -45.39 0.12
N ARG A 520 21.87 -44.44 0.63
CA ARG A 520 21.42 -43.13 1.10
C ARG A 520 20.79 -42.28 0.00
N LEU A 521 21.40 -42.23 -1.18
CA LEU A 521 20.87 -41.47 -2.29
C LEU A 521 19.54 -42.07 -2.77
N GLN A 522 19.46 -43.41 -2.84
CA GLN A 522 18.24 -44.08 -3.26
C GLN A 522 17.11 -43.85 -2.25
N SER A 523 17.37 -44.02 -0.94
CA SER A 523 16.36 -43.76 0.10
C SER A 523 15.92 -42.29 0.14
N PHE A 524 16.81 -41.36 -0.19
CA PHE A 524 16.46 -39.95 -0.34
C PHE A 524 15.54 -39.70 -1.54
N LEU A 525 15.86 -40.26 -2.71
CA LEU A 525 15.02 -40.13 -3.90
C LEU A 525 13.64 -40.77 -3.70
N ASP A 526 13.59 -41.93 -3.07
CA ASP A 526 12.34 -42.60 -2.71
C ASP A 526 11.51 -41.71 -1.77
N LEU A 527 12.15 -41.10 -0.76
CA LEU A 527 11.52 -40.14 0.16
C LEU A 527 10.94 -38.93 -0.60
N LEU A 528 11.72 -38.30 -1.47
CA LEU A 528 11.25 -37.13 -2.23
C LEU A 528 10.06 -37.47 -3.13
N SER A 529 10.00 -38.67 -3.71
CA SER A 529 8.91 -39.07 -4.60
C SER A 529 7.54 -39.15 -3.92
N ILE A 530 7.54 -39.41 -2.60
CA ILE A 530 6.33 -39.57 -1.79
C ILE A 530 6.07 -38.37 -0.88
N ASP A 531 7.11 -37.61 -0.53
CA ASP A 531 7.01 -36.48 0.38
C ASP A 531 7.05 -35.14 -0.37
N ARG A 532 5.95 -34.40 -0.21
CA ARG A 532 5.76 -33.11 -0.84
C ARG A 532 6.66 -32.03 -0.23
N VAL A 533 6.88 -32.06 1.07
CA VAL A 533 7.64 -31.02 1.79
C VAL A 533 9.10 -31.04 1.34
N GLY A 534 9.75 -32.21 1.41
CA GLY A 534 11.10 -32.44 0.93
C GLY A 534 11.26 -32.12 -0.56
N SER A 535 10.30 -32.53 -1.40
CA SER A 535 10.31 -32.18 -2.82
C SER A 535 10.19 -30.67 -3.06
N SER A 536 9.42 -29.95 -2.24
CA SER A 536 9.27 -28.50 -2.37
C SER A 536 10.57 -27.75 -2.09
N PHE A 537 11.44 -28.26 -1.20
CA PHE A 537 12.74 -27.66 -0.95
C PHE A 537 13.63 -27.65 -2.20
N LEU A 538 13.55 -28.67 -3.06
CA LEU A 538 14.30 -28.69 -4.31
C LEU A 538 13.78 -27.66 -5.32
N VAL A 539 12.46 -27.46 -5.35
CA VAL A 539 11.83 -26.40 -6.15
C VAL A 539 12.29 -25.04 -5.66
N ASP A 540 12.35 -24.82 -4.35
CA ASP A 540 12.83 -23.58 -3.77
C ASP A 540 14.30 -23.30 -4.10
N LEU A 541 15.18 -24.31 -4.02
CA LEU A 541 16.58 -24.16 -4.44
C LEU A 541 16.70 -23.74 -5.91
N ALA A 542 15.86 -24.30 -6.78
CA ALA A 542 15.81 -23.91 -8.19
C ALA A 542 15.30 -22.47 -8.39
N ILE A 543 14.26 -22.07 -7.63
CA ILE A 543 13.75 -20.70 -7.65
C ILE A 543 14.81 -19.72 -7.15
N PHE A 544 15.49 -20.03 -6.04
CA PHE A 544 16.57 -19.19 -5.52
C PHE A 544 17.72 -19.07 -6.52
N ALA A 545 18.12 -20.17 -7.17
CA ALA A 545 19.12 -20.14 -8.24
C ALA A 545 18.70 -19.22 -9.40
N ALA A 546 17.43 -19.28 -9.82
CA ALA A 546 16.93 -18.50 -10.94
C ALA A 546 16.74 -17.02 -10.61
N PHE A 547 16.34 -16.70 -9.38
CA PHE A 547 15.91 -15.35 -9.00
C PHE A 547 16.89 -14.59 -8.11
N GLN A 548 17.91 -15.23 -7.52
CA GLN A 548 18.89 -14.52 -6.67
C GLN A 548 19.54 -13.32 -7.37
N GLY A 549 19.77 -13.44 -8.68
CA GLY A 549 20.43 -12.40 -9.47
C GLY A 549 19.64 -11.10 -9.59
N TRP A 550 18.33 -11.13 -9.34
CA TRP A 550 17.43 -10.00 -9.52
C TRP A 550 17.67 -8.84 -8.54
N LEU A 551 18.38 -9.08 -7.43
CA LEU A 551 18.75 -8.05 -6.46
C LEU A 551 20.19 -7.55 -6.65
N VAL A 552 21.00 -8.30 -7.41
CA VAL A 552 22.45 -8.05 -7.53
C VAL A 552 22.72 -6.79 -8.35
N ASP A 553 22.00 -6.60 -9.46
CA ASP A 553 22.17 -5.40 -10.29
C ASP A 553 21.94 -4.11 -9.52
N ASP A 554 20.87 -4.09 -8.73
CA ASP A 554 20.53 -2.95 -7.89
C ASP A 554 21.52 -2.79 -6.73
N ASP A 555 22.06 -3.89 -6.17
CA ASP A 555 23.11 -3.81 -5.15
C ASP A 555 24.45 -3.28 -5.68
N LEU A 556 24.83 -3.65 -6.91
CA LEU A 556 26.02 -3.11 -7.58
C LEU A 556 25.88 -1.60 -7.83
N LYS A 557 24.72 -1.15 -8.32
CA LYS A 557 24.42 0.28 -8.52
C LYS A 557 24.56 1.08 -7.24
N ARG A 558 24.01 0.58 -6.12
CA ARG A 558 24.08 1.25 -4.80
C ARG A 558 25.50 1.48 -4.31
N ARG A 559 26.43 0.62 -4.73
CA ARG A 559 27.86 0.66 -4.40
C ARG A 559 28.72 1.37 -5.45
N ASN A 560 28.12 1.89 -6.52
CA ASN A 560 28.83 2.42 -7.69
C ASN A 560 29.86 1.43 -8.26
N MET A 561 29.51 0.15 -8.24
CA MET A 561 30.33 -0.92 -8.83
C MET A 561 29.96 -1.11 -10.29
N ASP A 562 30.93 -1.55 -11.09
CA ASP A 562 30.73 -1.91 -12.50
C ASP A 562 29.61 -2.98 -12.61
N PRO A 563 28.53 -2.73 -13.40
CA PRO A 563 27.50 -3.73 -13.67
C PRO A 563 28.06 -5.06 -14.22
N ASP A 564 29.22 -5.00 -14.87
CA ASP A 564 29.92 -6.15 -15.45
C ASP A 564 30.93 -6.81 -14.50
N ALA A 565 31.02 -6.37 -13.25
CA ALA A 565 31.94 -6.90 -12.25
C ALA A 565 31.82 -8.43 -12.12
N LEU A 566 32.98 -9.10 -12.08
CA LEU A 566 33.07 -10.56 -11.99
C LEU A 566 32.33 -11.09 -10.76
N LEU A 567 32.45 -10.41 -9.62
CA LEU A 567 31.80 -10.82 -8.37
C LEU A 567 30.26 -10.79 -8.49
N GLY A 568 29.72 -9.78 -9.17
CA GLY A 568 28.28 -9.70 -9.47
C GLY A 568 27.82 -10.83 -10.39
N LYS A 569 28.58 -11.15 -11.44
CA LYS A 569 28.30 -12.28 -12.33
C LYS A 569 28.34 -13.62 -11.58
N ILE A 570 29.34 -13.81 -10.71
CA ILE A 570 29.44 -14.99 -9.83
C ILE A 570 28.18 -15.11 -8.95
N CYS A 571 27.73 -14.01 -8.34
CA CYS A 571 26.50 -14.01 -7.53
C CYS A 571 25.27 -14.44 -8.32
N LYS A 572 25.14 -13.97 -9.57
CA LYS A 572 23.97 -14.27 -10.41
C LYS A 572 23.94 -15.71 -10.89
N PHE A 573 25.09 -16.23 -11.32
CA PHE A 573 25.15 -17.48 -12.09
C PHE A 573 25.73 -18.67 -11.33
N VAL A 574 26.30 -18.48 -10.13
CA VAL A 574 26.75 -19.58 -9.27
C VAL A 574 25.77 -19.71 -8.08
N PRO A 575 24.86 -20.70 -8.11
CA PRO A 575 23.93 -21.01 -7.02
C PRO A 575 24.63 -21.09 -5.66
N PHE A 576 24.01 -20.50 -4.63
CA PHE A 576 24.43 -20.50 -3.23
C PHE A 576 25.82 -19.89 -2.96
N PHE A 577 26.89 -20.52 -3.43
CA PHE A 577 28.27 -20.10 -3.21
C PHE A 577 28.59 -18.77 -3.87
N GLY A 578 27.94 -18.45 -4.99
CA GLY A 578 28.11 -17.16 -5.63
C GLY A 578 27.60 -16.03 -4.73
N MET A 579 26.42 -16.19 -4.12
CA MET A 579 25.87 -15.25 -3.15
C MET A 579 26.71 -15.18 -1.88
N ALA A 580 27.14 -16.32 -1.33
CA ALA A 580 27.98 -16.34 -0.14
C ALA A 580 29.31 -15.59 -0.37
N ALA A 581 29.96 -15.82 -1.51
CA ALA A 581 31.19 -15.13 -1.90
C ALA A 581 30.92 -13.63 -2.14
N TYR A 582 29.84 -13.29 -2.84
CA TYR A 582 29.45 -11.91 -3.10
C TYR A 582 29.24 -11.13 -1.79
N LEU A 583 28.43 -11.63 -0.86
CA LEU A 583 28.18 -10.96 0.41
C LEU A 583 29.43 -10.85 1.30
N THR A 584 30.38 -11.76 1.14
CA THR A 584 31.65 -11.75 1.90
C THR A 584 32.67 -10.76 1.31
N LEU A 585 32.71 -10.64 -0.01
CA LEU A 585 33.79 -9.97 -0.74
C LEU A 585 33.36 -8.68 -1.44
N ARG A 586 32.08 -8.34 -1.48
CA ARG A 586 31.59 -7.10 -2.09
C ARG A 586 32.13 -5.90 -1.34
N ASP A 587 32.39 -4.83 -2.07
CA ASP A 587 32.83 -3.56 -1.48
C ASP A 587 31.75 -3.03 -0.53
N PRO A 588 32.13 -2.41 0.60
CA PRO A 588 31.16 -1.81 1.50
C PRO A 588 30.38 -0.69 0.81
N LEU A 589 29.22 -0.35 1.36
CA LEU A 589 28.50 0.84 0.91
C LEU A 589 29.35 2.10 1.21
N PRO A 590 29.27 3.14 0.36
CA PRO A 590 29.90 4.44 0.60
C PRO A 590 29.59 4.98 2.00
N GLN A 591 30.54 5.73 2.58
CA GLN A 591 30.37 6.44 3.84
C GLN A 591 30.32 7.95 3.58
N ASN A 592 29.51 8.68 4.36
CA ASN A 592 29.29 10.13 4.17
C ASN A 592 30.57 10.99 4.17
N GLY A 593 31.69 10.50 4.73
CA GLY A 593 32.99 11.20 4.63
C GLY A 593 33.54 11.38 3.21
N MET A 594 32.96 10.69 2.20
CA MET A 594 33.25 10.91 0.78
C MET A 594 32.26 11.86 0.08
N ARG A 595 31.13 12.19 0.72
CA ARG A 595 30.11 13.10 0.18
C ARG A 595 30.63 14.54 0.08
N GLU A 596 31.49 14.95 1.03
CA GLU A 596 32.15 16.27 1.06
C GLU A 596 33.31 16.43 0.04
N LEU A 597 33.71 15.36 -0.65
CA LEU A 597 34.78 15.41 -1.67
C LEU A 597 34.24 15.46 -3.11
N GLU A 598 32.96 15.13 -3.29
CA GLU A 598 32.26 15.13 -4.60
C GLU A 598 31.34 16.34 -4.80
N GLU A 599 30.92 17.02 -3.73
CA GLU A 599 30.30 18.37 -3.75
C GLU A 599 31.37 19.49 -3.74
#